data_AF-A0A8H4NMJ7-F1
#
_entry.id   AF-A0A8H4NMJ7-F1
#
_cell.length_a   1.000
_cell.length_b   1.000
_cell.length_c   1.000
_cell.angle_alpha   90.00
_cell.angle_beta   90.00
_cell.angle_gamma   90.00
#
_symmetry.space_group_name_H-M   'P 1'
#
loop_
_entity.id
_entity.type
_entity.pdbx_description
1 polymer ?
#
loop_
_entity_poly.entity_id
_entity_poly.type
_entity_poly.pdbx_seq_one_letter_code
_entity_poly.pdbx_strand_id
1 'polypeptide(L)'
;MDNLQRNKTTAALAIAIEDGKGHPFRPGESHSTKYFDLLKQRRALPVSAKRQEFLGAYHQHQVIVLSSEPGSERAIHIPQFILFDEWKGNGKIACTHTRRIAVASTAERTAAEMDVHVGAEVGFAMRFDKACIIIDEAHERALATDMLLGLLKVAISQRTDLKVVVMLATPEAQRFLDYFGDKKATHFEPSGQNHPVQIAYIKEPILEVFSAALNLAKCIHEKEEDGDILIFFSSAAECEEAYLLLGKNTGLAAVL
;
A
#
# COMPACT_ATOMS: atom_id res chain seq x y z
N MET A 1 14.35 14.46 15.75
CA MET A 1 13.83 14.73 14.39
C MET A 1 14.37 16.04 13.78
N ASP A 2 15.27 16.77 14.44
CA ASP A 2 15.71 18.10 13.97
C ASP A 2 16.64 18.09 12.77
N ASN A 3 17.34 16.98 12.55
CA ASN A 3 18.26 16.82 11.43
C ASN A 3 17.56 16.38 10.13
N LEU A 4 16.24 16.14 10.17
CA LEU A 4 15.45 15.84 8.97
C LEU A 4 15.30 17.08 8.13
N GLN A 5 15.47 16.94 6.83
CA GLN A 5 15.34 18.03 5.87
C GLN A 5 14.60 17.54 4.63
N ARG A 6 13.66 18.37 4.18
CA ARG A 6 12.91 18.13 2.94
C ARG A 6 13.85 18.00 1.75
N ASN A 7 13.63 16.96 0.95
CA ASN A 7 14.41 16.60 -0.22
C ASN A 7 15.91 16.31 0.06
N LYS A 8 16.25 15.98 1.30
CA LYS A 8 17.64 15.77 1.74
C LYS A 8 17.81 14.68 2.79
N THR A 9 16.71 14.17 3.33
CA THR A 9 16.75 13.12 4.34
C THR A 9 17.24 11.83 3.70
N THR A 10 18.20 11.16 4.34
CA THR A 10 18.68 9.85 3.89
C THR A 10 17.94 8.73 4.61
N ALA A 11 17.91 7.55 3.98
CA ALA A 11 17.37 6.35 4.60
C ALA A 11 18.06 6.06 5.95
N ALA A 12 19.39 6.23 6.03
CA ALA A 12 20.15 6.01 7.25
C ALA A 12 19.72 6.94 8.40
N LEU A 13 19.48 8.23 8.12
CA LEU A 13 18.98 9.15 9.14
C LEU A 13 17.58 8.76 9.63
N ALA A 14 16.68 8.39 8.71
CA ALA A 14 15.33 7.98 9.08
C ALA A 14 15.32 6.66 9.86
N ILE A 15 16.14 5.68 9.46
CA ILE A 15 16.33 4.40 10.16
C ILE A 15 16.83 4.64 11.58
N ALA A 16 17.82 5.52 11.78
CA ALA A 16 18.34 5.81 13.10
C ALA A 16 17.28 6.44 14.04
N ILE A 17 16.31 7.18 13.49
CA ILE A 17 15.17 7.70 14.26
C ILE A 17 14.18 6.57 14.58
N GLU A 18 13.85 5.73 13.61
CA GLU A 18 12.95 4.59 13.79
C GLU A 18 13.47 3.56 14.81
N ASP A 19 14.79 3.37 14.88
CA ASP A 19 15.45 2.45 15.82
C ASP A 19 15.61 3.08 17.23
N GLY A 20 15.30 4.37 17.38
CA GLY A 20 15.39 5.09 18.65
C GLY A 20 14.39 4.57 19.69
N LYS A 21 14.73 4.64 20.98
CA LYS A 21 13.81 4.22 22.06
C LYS A 21 12.63 5.18 22.26
N GLY A 22 12.86 6.47 22.07
CA GLY A 22 11.84 7.51 22.25
C GLY A 22 10.95 7.63 21.01
N HIS A 23 9.65 7.79 21.23
CA HIS A 23 8.68 7.92 20.15
C HIS A 23 8.89 9.25 19.41
N PRO A 24 9.16 9.24 18.09
CA PRO A 24 9.62 10.42 17.37
C PRO A 24 8.53 11.49 17.20
N PHE A 25 7.26 11.10 17.28
CA PHE A 25 6.10 12.00 17.14
C PHE A 25 5.49 12.43 18.48
N ARG A 26 5.86 11.76 19.59
CA ARG A 26 5.23 11.94 20.91
C ARG A 26 6.29 12.15 21.97
N PRO A 27 6.71 13.41 22.20
CA PRO A 27 7.79 13.71 23.13
C PRO A 27 7.48 13.17 24.54
N GLY A 28 8.42 12.41 25.11
CA GLY A 28 8.29 11.80 26.43
C GLY A 28 7.70 10.39 26.44
N GLU A 29 7.19 9.91 25.32
CA GLU A 29 6.75 8.51 25.15
C GLU A 29 7.89 7.65 24.59
N SER A 30 7.88 6.35 24.90
CA SER A 30 8.78 5.35 24.31
C SER A 30 7.99 4.47 23.35
N HIS A 31 8.67 3.91 22.36
CA HIS A 31 8.07 2.90 21.49
C HIS A 31 7.68 1.64 22.28
N SER A 32 6.56 1.04 21.88
CA SER A 32 6.07 -0.23 22.40
C SER A 32 6.93 -1.40 21.92
N THR A 33 6.88 -2.54 22.64
CA THR A 33 7.53 -3.78 22.17
C THR A 33 6.98 -4.23 20.82
N LYS A 34 5.65 -4.11 20.64
CA LYS A 34 4.94 -4.45 19.40
C LYS A 34 5.46 -3.65 18.21
N TYR A 35 5.81 -2.38 18.41
CA TYR A 35 6.42 -1.56 17.37
C TYR A 35 7.74 -2.16 16.87
N PHE A 36 8.64 -2.57 17.78
CA PHE A 36 9.93 -3.14 17.38
C PHE A 36 9.79 -4.50 16.68
N ASP A 37 8.80 -5.31 17.08
CA ASP A 37 8.49 -6.57 16.41
C ASP A 37 8.03 -6.33 14.96
N LEU A 38 7.11 -5.36 14.76
CA LEU A 38 6.67 -4.94 13.43
C LEU A 38 7.81 -4.31 12.64
N LEU A 39 8.64 -3.46 13.26
CA LEU A 39 9.79 -2.82 12.62
C LEU A 39 10.74 -3.86 12.04
N LYS A 40 11.03 -4.94 12.79
CA LYS A 40 11.86 -6.04 12.31
C LYS A 40 11.27 -6.72 11.06
N GLN A 41 9.96 -6.97 11.03
CA GLN A 41 9.28 -7.56 9.86
C GLN A 41 9.35 -6.62 8.65
N ARG A 42 9.07 -5.33 8.85
CA ARG A 42 9.07 -4.31 7.80
C ARG A 42 10.43 -4.17 7.12
N ARG A 43 11.53 -4.32 7.86
CA ARG A 43 12.89 -4.26 7.31
C ARG A 43 13.21 -5.40 6.34
N ALA A 44 12.50 -6.54 6.44
CA ALA A 44 12.68 -7.68 5.55
C ALA A 44 11.99 -7.49 4.19
N LEU A 45 11.08 -6.52 4.05
CA LEU A 45 10.33 -6.30 2.81
C LEU A 45 11.21 -5.67 1.71
N PRO A 46 11.05 -6.07 0.43
CA PRO A 46 11.84 -5.55 -0.69
C PRO A 46 11.86 -4.02 -0.79
N VAL A 47 10.71 -3.38 -0.55
CA VAL A 47 10.56 -1.92 -0.58
C VAL A 47 11.45 -1.22 0.45
N SER A 48 11.73 -1.86 1.60
CA SER A 48 12.59 -1.31 2.64
C SER A 48 14.05 -1.27 2.20
N ALA A 49 14.54 -2.31 1.52
CA ALA A 49 15.91 -2.35 0.99
C ALA A 49 16.17 -1.24 -0.04
N LYS A 50 15.12 -0.81 -0.75
CA LYS A 50 15.18 0.22 -1.80
C LYS A 50 14.83 1.63 -1.33
N ARG A 51 14.70 1.87 -0.01
CA ARG A 51 14.34 3.18 0.54
C ARG A 51 15.24 4.32 0.09
N GLN A 52 16.56 4.13 0.09
CA GLN A 52 17.49 5.20 -0.30
C GLN A 52 17.39 5.55 -1.79
N GLU A 53 17.17 4.53 -2.63
CA GLU A 53 16.95 4.70 -4.07
C GLU A 53 15.65 5.45 -4.33
N PHE A 54 14.56 5.05 -3.64
CA PHE A 54 13.28 5.76 -3.69
C PHE A 54 13.42 7.23 -3.29
N LEU A 55 14.10 7.52 -2.17
CA LEU A 55 14.33 8.90 -1.72
C LEU A 55 15.12 9.70 -2.75
N GLY A 56 16.15 9.12 -3.36
CA GLY A 56 16.90 9.77 -4.45
C GLY A 56 16.01 10.14 -5.63
N ALA A 57 15.15 9.21 -6.07
CA ALA A 57 14.16 9.46 -7.12
C ALA A 57 13.17 10.57 -6.71
N TYR A 58 12.65 10.51 -5.48
CA TYR A 58 11.72 11.49 -4.90
C TYR A 58 12.32 12.89 -4.81
N HIS A 59 13.60 13.02 -4.46
CA HIS A 59 14.28 14.32 -4.39
C HIS A 59 14.41 14.95 -5.78
N GLN A 60 14.69 14.14 -6.80
CA GLN A 60 14.98 14.60 -8.16
C GLN A 60 13.74 14.83 -9.03
N HIS A 61 12.66 14.06 -8.83
CA HIS A 61 11.51 14.06 -9.72
C HIS A 61 10.24 14.54 -9.03
N GLN A 62 9.37 15.21 -9.78
CA GLN A 62 8.11 15.70 -9.25
C GLN A 62 7.04 14.60 -9.21
N VAL A 63 7.14 13.67 -10.15
CA VAL A 63 6.26 12.50 -10.27
C VAL A 63 7.09 11.24 -10.18
N ILE A 64 6.63 10.28 -9.38
CA ILE A 64 7.18 8.92 -9.36
C ILE A 64 6.08 7.98 -9.83
N VAL A 65 6.37 7.19 -10.85
CA VAL A 65 5.56 6.06 -11.27
C VAL A 65 6.16 4.83 -10.60
N LEU A 66 5.46 4.28 -9.60
CA LEU A 66 5.92 3.14 -8.82
C LEU A 66 5.19 1.89 -9.27
N SER A 67 5.92 0.92 -9.82
CA SER A 67 5.38 -0.41 -10.08
C SER A 67 5.94 -1.42 -9.09
N SER A 68 5.11 -2.34 -8.63
CA SER A 68 5.57 -3.51 -7.86
C SER A 68 4.57 -4.65 -8.00
N GLU A 69 5.01 -5.85 -7.63
CA GLU A 69 4.10 -6.97 -7.45
C GLU A 69 3.05 -6.64 -6.36
N PRO A 70 1.83 -7.21 -6.46
CA PRO A 70 0.86 -7.16 -5.37
C PRO A 70 1.45 -7.74 -4.07
N GLY A 71 1.03 -7.18 -2.93
CA GLY A 71 1.50 -7.63 -1.62
C GLY A 71 2.85 -7.04 -1.17
N SER A 72 3.50 -6.17 -1.95
CA SER A 72 4.75 -5.50 -1.53
C SER A 72 4.58 -4.37 -0.50
N GLU A 73 3.39 -4.25 0.11
CA GLU A 73 3.04 -3.28 1.18
C GLU A 73 3.39 -1.80 0.88
N ARG A 74 3.45 -1.43 -0.41
CA ARG A 74 3.83 -0.08 -0.88
C ARG A 74 2.97 1.05 -0.31
N ALA A 75 1.65 0.82 -0.22
CA ALA A 75 0.68 1.81 0.26
C ALA A 75 0.83 2.11 1.75
N ILE A 76 1.55 1.27 2.49
CA ILE A 76 1.87 1.45 3.91
C ILE A 76 3.28 2.07 4.06
N HIS A 77 4.27 1.58 3.30
CA HIS A 77 5.68 1.94 3.50
C HIS A 77 6.09 3.25 2.83
N ILE A 78 5.64 3.49 1.60
CA ILE A 78 6.03 4.68 0.83
C ILE A 78 5.56 5.98 1.50
N PRO A 79 4.31 6.10 2.00
CA PRO A 79 3.91 7.29 2.76
C PRO A 79 4.79 7.53 3.98
N GLN A 80 5.23 6.48 4.67
CA GLN A 80 6.13 6.61 5.83
C GLN A 80 7.52 7.10 5.40
N PHE A 81 8.06 6.61 4.28
CA PHE A 81 9.34 7.11 3.75
C PHE A 81 9.28 8.60 3.44
N ILE A 82 8.20 9.02 2.77
CA ILE A 82 7.95 10.42 2.44
C ILE A 82 7.73 11.25 3.71
N LEU A 83 7.05 10.72 4.73
CA LEU A 83 6.80 11.42 6.00
C LEU A 83 8.10 11.83 6.68
N PHE A 84 9.08 10.94 6.75
CA PHE A 84 10.37 11.27 7.35
C PHE A 84 11.14 12.33 6.53
N ASP A 85 11.03 12.32 5.20
CA ASP A 85 11.67 13.35 4.37
C ASP A 85 10.96 14.71 4.47
N GLU A 86 9.62 14.70 4.42
CA GLU A 86 8.76 15.89 4.44
C GLU A 86 8.47 16.41 5.86
N TRP A 87 9.09 15.84 6.91
CA TRP A 87 8.78 16.16 8.32
C TRP A 87 8.85 17.65 8.66
N LYS A 88 9.85 18.36 8.13
CA LYS A 88 10.00 19.82 8.33
C LYS A 88 9.16 20.65 7.32
N GLY A 89 8.37 20.00 6.47
CA GLY A 89 7.43 20.64 5.56
C GLY A 89 6.09 20.98 6.24
N ASN A 90 5.33 21.90 5.64
CA ASN A 90 4.05 22.36 6.18
C ASN A 90 2.81 21.63 5.59
N GLY A 91 3.01 20.55 4.83
CA GLY A 91 1.93 19.88 4.11
C GLY A 91 1.68 18.45 4.57
N LYS A 92 0.50 17.93 4.24
CA LYS A 92 0.13 16.53 4.48
C LYS A 92 0.51 15.66 3.30
N ILE A 93 0.78 14.39 3.61
CA ILE A 93 0.87 13.30 2.62
C ILE A 93 -0.50 12.65 2.57
N ALA A 94 -0.97 12.31 1.37
CA ALA A 94 -2.20 11.56 1.27
C ALA A 94 -2.10 10.45 0.24
N CYS A 95 -2.55 9.28 0.67
CA CYS A 95 -2.66 8.09 -0.15
C CYS A 95 -4.14 7.82 -0.45
N THR A 96 -4.51 7.81 -1.73
CA THR A 96 -5.89 7.50 -2.16
C THR A 96 -5.99 6.03 -2.54
N HIS A 97 -7.05 5.36 -2.09
CA HIS A 97 -7.39 4.00 -2.51
C HIS A 97 -8.77 4.00 -3.18
N THR A 98 -9.03 3.02 -4.05
CA THR A 98 -10.31 2.87 -4.76
C THR A 98 -11.42 2.30 -3.87
N ARG A 99 -11.07 1.56 -2.82
CA ARG A 99 -12.02 0.87 -1.92
C ARG A 99 -11.95 1.41 -0.49
N ARG A 100 -13.11 1.62 0.14
CA ARG A 100 -13.20 2.14 1.53
C ARG A 100 -12.53 1.21 2.55
N ILE A 101 -12.69 -0.10 2.38
CA ILE A 101 -12.09 -1.07 3.30
C ILE A 101 -10.56 -1.02 3.24
N ALA A 102 -9.98 -0.79 2.05
CA ALA A 102 -8.55 -0.61 1.87
C ALA A 102 -8.05 0.68 2.53
N VAL A 103 -8.83 1.77 2.50
CA VAL A 103 -8.48 3.00 3.23
C VAL A 103 -8.38 2.74 4.73
N ALA A 104 -9.38 2.05 5.31
CA ALA A 104 -9.41 1.76 6.74
C ALA A 104 -8.27 0.81 7.13
N SER A 105 -8.12 -0.33 6.46
CA SER A 105 -7.10 -1.32 6.78
C SER A 105 -5.67 -0.80 6.58
N THR A 106 -5.41 -0.06 5.50
CA THR A 106 -4.10 0.58 5.28
C THR A 106 -3.81 1.61 6.37
N ALA A 107 -4.79 2.42 6.78
CA ALA A 107 -4.59 3.42 7.83
C ALA A 107 -4.35 2.76 9.21
N GLU A 108 -5.12 1.74 9.56
CA GLU A 108 -4.95 0.97 10.80
C GLU A 108 -3.60 0.28 10.86
N ARG A 109 -3.20 -0.39 9.76
CA ARG A 109 -1.88 -1.03 9.66
C ARG A 109 -0.75 -0.01 9.73
N THR A 110 -0.84 1.10 9.00
CA THR A 110 0.17 2.18 9.03
C THR A 110 0.29 2.77 10.44
N ALA A 111 -0.83 3.02 11.12
CA ALA A 111 -0.83 3.54 12.49
C ALA A 111 -0.17 2.56 13.47
N ALA A 112 -0.47 1.26 13.36
CA ALA A 112 0.16 0.23 14.17
C ALA A 112 1.68 0.14 13.93
N GLU A 113 2.14 0.27 12.67
CA GLU A 113 3.57 0.28 12.34
C GLU A 113 4.32 1.52 12.83
N MET A 114 3.61 2.63 12.99
CA MET A 114 4.16 3.88 13.50
C MET A 114 3.97 4.04 15.01
N ASP A 115 3.35 3.07 15.68
CA ASP A 115 3.03 3.07 17.11
C ASP A 115 2.10 4.22 17.54
N VAL A 116 1.17 4.60 16.66
CA VAL A 116 0.22 5.69 16.86
C VAL A 116 -1.23 5.22 16.80
N HIS A 117 -2.15 6.10 17.19
CA HIS A 117 -3.58 5.84 17.09
C HIS A 117 -4.12 6.38 15.77
N VAL A 118 -5.04 5.65 15.15
CA VAL A 118 -5.78 6.16 13.98
C VAL A 118 -6.56 7.41 14.39
N GLY A 119 -6.46 8.46 13.58
CA GLY A 119 -7.02 9.78 13.84
C GLY A 119 -6.03 10.78 14.47
N ALA A 120 -4.84 10.32 14.88
CA ALA A 120 -3.76 11.19 15.35
C ALA A 120 -2.80 11.53 14.18
N GLU A 121 -1.58 11.00 14.20
CA GLU A 121 -0.58 11.23 13.15
C GLU A 121 -0.95 10.54 11.83
N VAL A 122 -1.64 9.40 11.92
CA VAL A 122 -2.17 8.64 10.78
C VAL A 122 -3.69 8.66 10.84
N GLY A 123 -4.34 8.96 9.72
CA GLY A 123 -5.81 8.93 9.64
C GLY A 123 -6.30 8.99 8.21
N PHE A 124 -7.62 8.96 8.06
CA PHE A 124 -8.30 9.07 6.78
C PHE A 124 -9.34 10.19 6.83
N ALA A 125 -9.39 11.04 5.80
CA ALA A 125 -10.33 12.15 5.69
C ALA A 125 -10.64 12.44 4.22
N MET A 126 -11.80 13.04 3.95
CA MET A 126 -12.27 13.37 2.58
C MET A 126 -11.93 14.81 2.13
N ARG A 127 -11.11 15.58 2.86
CA ARG A 127 -10.73 16.96 2.50
C ARG A 127 -9.27 17.28 2.80
N PHE A 128 -8.66 18.13 1.98
CA PHE A 128 -7.23 18.04 1.69
C PHE A 128 -6.52 19.39 1.46
N ASP A 129 -5.44 19.63 2.23
CA ASP A 129 -4.35 20.58 1.94
C ASP A 129 -3.03 19.77 1.92
N LYS A 130 -2.31 19.68 0.78
CA LYS A 130 -1.28 18.62 0.57
C LYS A 130 0.06 19.08 0.00
N ALA A 131 1.14 18.45 0.48
CA ALA A 131 2.50 18.51 -0.06
C ALA A 131 2.81 17.33 -1.01
N CYS A 132 2.26 16.14 -0.73
CA CYS A 132 2.40 14.96 -1.59
C CYS A 132 1.06 14.23 -1.78
N ILE A 133 0.77 13.81 -3.01
CA ILE A 133 -0.39 13.00 -3.36
C ILE A 133 0.07 11.66 -3.91
N ILE A 134 -0.35 10.58 -3.26
CA ILE A 134 -0.11 9.20 -3.66
C ILE A 134 -1.43 8.65 -4.19
N ILE A 135 -1.40 8.11 -5.40
CA ILE A 135 -2.52 7.42 -6.04
C ILE A 135 -2.21 5.93 -6.01
N ASP A 136 -2.96 5.17 -5.20
CA ASP A 136 -2.86 3.72 -5.18
C ASP A 136 -3.78 3.07 -6.21
N GLU A 137 -3.38 1.89 -6.68
CA GLU A 137 -4.08 1.08 -7.67
C GLU A 137 -4.58 1.87 -8.90
N ALA A 138 -3.71 2.73 -9.45
CA ALA A 138 -4.05 3.57 -10.61
C ALA A 138 -4.44 2.75 -11.86
N HIS A 139 -4.09 1.47 -11.88
CA HIS A 139 -4.44 0.52 -12.92
C HIS A 139 -5.92 0.11 -12.92
N GLU A 140 -6.65 0.29 -11.81
CA GLU A 140 -8.10 0.02 -11.77
C GLU A 140 -8.92 1.04 -12.58
N ARG A 141 -8.31 2.16 -13.02
CA ARG A 141 -8.93 3.16 -13.93
C ARG A 141 -10.32 3.64 -13.48
N ALA A 142 -10.51 3.79 -12.17
CA ALA A 142 -11.73 4.37 -11.62
C ALA A 142 -11.91 5.84 -12.10
N LEU A 143 -13.15 6.26 -12.36
CA LEU A 143 -13.46 7.61 -12.86
C LEU A 143 -12.84 8.73 -12.00
N ALA A 144 -12.95 8.61 -10.67
CA ALA A 144 -12.38 9.59 -9.75
C ALA A 144 -10.84 9.64 -9.84
N THR A 145 -10.19 8.50 -10.06
CA THR A 145 -8.73 8.41 -10.25
C THR A 145 -8.31 9.08 -11.54
N ASP A 146 -9.01 8.82 -12.66
CA ASP A 146 -8.73 9.46 -13.95
C ASP A 146 -8.93 10.99 -13.89
N MET A 147 -10.02 11.46 -13.25
CA MET A 147 -10.24 12.89 -13.02
C MET A 147 -9.14 13.51 -12.17
N LEU A 148 -8.72 12.83 -11.10
CA LEU A 148 -7.63 13.27 -10.23
C LEU A 148 -6.30 13.37 -10.99
N LEU A 149 -5.97 12.38 -11.82
CA LEU A 149 -4.78 12.38 -12.68
C LEU A 149 -4.80 13.55 -13.68
N GLY A 150 -5.97 13.88 -14.23
CA GLY A 150 -6.18 15.06 -15.08
C GLY A 150 -5.86 16.37 -14.34
N LEU A 151 -6.46 16.55 -13.17
CA LEU A 151 -6.25 17.73 -12.33
C LEU A 151 -4.79 17.86 -11.86
N LEU A 152 -4.17 16.75 -11.47
CA LEU A 152 -2.79 16.74 -10.99
C LEU A 152 -1.80 17.11 -12.09
N LYS A 153 -2.00 16.66 -13.33
CA LYS A 153 -1.13 17.04 -14.46
C LYS A 153 -1.07 18.56 -14.66
N VAL A 154 -2.20 19.23 -14.48
CA VAL A 154 -2.28 20.70 -14.49
C VAL A 154 -1.60 21.29 -13.25
N ALA A 155 -1.95 20.79 -12.06
CA ALA A 155 -1.47 21.31 -10.79
C ALA A 155 0.07 21.23 -10.64
N ILE A 156 0.69 20.09 -11.00
CA ILE A 156 2.14 19.92 -10.91
C ILE A 156 2.91 20.89 -11.84
N SER A 157 2.26 21.38 -12.90
CA SER A 157 2.85 22.38 -13.79
C SER A 157 2.86 23.78 -13.21
N GLN A 158 2.01 24.05 -12.21
CA GLN A 158 1.92 25.33 -11.52
C GLN A 158 2.57 25.30 -10.13
N ARG A 159 2.66 24.12 -9.51
CA ARG A 159 3.19 23.90 -8.16
C ARG A 159 4.39 22.96 -8.18
N THR A 160 5.58 23.53 -8.31
CA THR A 160 6.85 22.77 -8.27
C THR A 160 7.13 22.13 -6.91
N ASP A 161 6.44 22.59 -5.86
CA ASP A 161 6.51 22.05 -4.51
C ASP A 161 5.58 20.84 -4.29
N LEU A 162 4.63 20.58 -5.19
CA LEU A 162 3.72 19.43 -5.11
C LEU A 162 4.40 18.19 -5.71
N LYS A 163 4.47 17.11 -4.93
CA LYS A 163 4.97 15.79 -5.36
C LYS A 163 3.81 14.83 -5.61
N VAL A 164 3.93 13.97 -6.62
CA VAL A 164 2.92 12.93 -6.93
C VAL A 164 3.59 11.57 -7.03
N VAL A 165 2.98 10.55 -6.40
CA VAL A 165 3.38 9.15 -6.57
C VAL A 165 2.19 8.39 -7.15
N VAL A 166 2.39 7.65 -8.23
CA VAL A 166 1.36 6.82 -8.85
C VAL A 166 1.78 5.36 -8.71
N MET A 167 1.04 4.59 -7.94
CA MET A 167 1.29 3.17 -7.70
C MET A 167 0.40 2.31 -8.60
N LEU A 168 0.99 1.30 -9.23
CA LEU A 168 0.33 0.47 -10.23
C LEU A 168 0.98 -0.91 -10.36
N ALA A 169 0.34 -1.79 -11.14
CA ALA A 169 0.92 -3.07 -11.53
C ALA A 169 1.91 -2.89 -12.68
N THR A 170 2.94 -3.74 -12.74
CA THR A 170 4.11 -3.59 -13.64
C THR A 170 3.83 -3.30 -15.13
N PRO A 171 2.84 -3.89 -15.83
CA PRO A 171 2.72 -3.68 -17.28
C PRO A 171 2.28 -2.27 -17.71
N GLU A 172 1.79 -1.42 -16.79
CA GLU A 172 1.20 -0.12 -17.16
C GLU A 172 2.11 1.08 -16.95
N ALA A 173 3.28 0.90 -16.33
CA ALA A 173 4.16 1.99 -15.91
C ALA A 173 4.48 2.96 -17.06
N GLN A 174 4.80 2.45 -18.25
CA GLN A 174 5.19 3.27 -19.40
C GLN A 174 4.11 4.28 -19.80
N ARG A 175 2.83 3.88 -19.76
CA ARG A 175 1.71 4.78 -20.14
C ARG A 175 1.62 5.99 -19.21
N PHE A 176 1.93 5.80 -17.93
CA PHE A 176 1.92 6.89 -16.95
C PHE A 176 3.16 7.78 -17.08
N LEU A 177 4.32 7.22 -17.43
CA LEU A 177 5.52 8.01 -17.76
C LEU A 177 5.25 8.93 -18.95
N ASP A 178 4.73 8.37 -20.05
CA ASP A 178 4.36 9.12 -21.26
C ASP A 178 3.33 10.21 -20.94
N TYR A 179 2.36 9.91 -20.08
CA TYR A 179 1.30 10.85 -19.69
C TYR A 179 1.85 12.05 -18.91
N PHE A 180 2.75 11.86 -17.95
CA PHE A 180 3.31 12.95 -17.14
C PHE A 180 4.53 13.62 -17.78
N GLY A 181 5.19 12.94 -18.72
CA GLY A 181 6.37 13.37 -19.45
C GLY A 181 7.67 13.04 -18.73
N ASP A 182 8.63 12.49 -19.49
CA ASP A 182 9.90 11.92 -19.00
C ASP A 182 10.79 12.89 -18.21
N LYS A 183 10.61 14.21 -18.38
CA LYS A 183 11.37 15.21 -17.63
C LYS A 183 10.87 15.42 -16.19
N LYS A 184 9.60 15.07 -15.92
CA LYS A 184 8.95 15.28 -14.61
C LYS A 184 8.71 13.97 -13.87
N ALA A 185 8.59 12.87 -14.60
CA ALA A 185 8.28 11.55 -14.08
C ALA A 185 9.47 10.59 -14.19
N THR A 186 9.61 9.73 -13.19
CA THR A 186 10.56 8.62 -13.23
C THR A 186 9.88 7.32 -12.82
N HIS A 187 10.36 6.20 -13.36
CA HIS A 187 9.89 4.87 -13.01
C HIS A 187 10.71 4.33 -11.84
N PHE A 188 10.04 3.80 -10.83
CA PHE A 188 10.66 3.14 -9.70
C PHE A 188 10.01 1.77 -9.51
N GLU A 189 10.85 0.73 -9.53
CA GLU A 189 10.42 -0.65 -9.32
C GLU A 189 11.31 -1.32 -8.27
N PRO A 190 10.83 -1.51 -7.04
CA PRO A 190 11.58 -2.23 -6.03
C PRO A 190 11.62 -3.73 -6.42
N SER A 191 12.79 -4.18 -6.86
CA SER A 191 13.04 -5.58 -7.19
C SER A 191 13.08 -6.43 -5.91
N GLY A 192 12.30 -7.51 -5.85
CA GLY A 192 12.38 -8.52 -4.81
C GLY A 192 11.19 -9.48 -4.88
N GLN A 193 11.44 -10.76 -4.66
CA GLN A 193 10.40 -11.78 -4.66
C GLN A 193 9.64 -11.69 -3.34
N ASN A 194 8.34 -11.39 -3.41
CA ASN A 194 7.43 -11.76 -2.33
C ASN A 194 7.39 -13.30 -2.22
N HIS A 195 6.73 -13.84 -1.19
CA HIS A 195 6.55 -15.29 -1.06
C HIS A 195 6.04 -15.89 -2.38
N PRO A 196 6.65 -16.99 -2.88
CA PRO A 196 6.30 -17.53 -4.19
C PRO A 196 4.84 -18.02 -4.18
N VAL A 197 4.03 -17.47 -5.10
CA VAL A 197 2.64 -17.91 -5.29
C VAL A 197 2.62 -19.00 -6.34
N GLN A 198 2.19 -20.21 -5.96
CA GLN A 198 1.95 -21.28 -6.90
C GLN A 198 0.59 -21.08 -7.57
N ILE A 199 0.56 -21.07 -8.90
CA ILE A 199 -0.66 -20.90 -9.68
C ILE A 199 -1.06 -22.25 -10.27
N ALA A 200 -2.27 -22.70 -9.93
CA ALA A 200 -2.88 -23.91 -10.48
C ALA A 200 -4.13 -23.58 -11.28
N TYR A 201 -4.34 -24.30 -12.39
CA TYR A 201 -5.50 -24.15 -13.27
C TYR A 201 -6.31 -25.44 -13.32
N ILE A 202 -7.63 -25.30 -13.43
CA ILE A 202 -8.51 -26.41 -13.81
C ILE A 202 -8.20 -26.82 -15.26
N LYS A 203 -8.23 -28.13 -15.54
CA LYS A 203 -7.91 -28.65 -16.87
C LYS A 203 -8.98 -28.34 -17.92
N GLU A 204 -10.23 -28.28 -17.48
CA GLU A 204 -11.40 -28.08 -18.34
C GLU A 204 -12.30 -26.99 -17.74
N PRO A 205 -12.97 -26.17 -18.57
CA PRO A 205 -13.93 -25.17 -18.09
C PRO A 205 -15.09 -25.80 -17.31
N ILE A 206 -15.48 -25.16 -16.21
CA ILE A 206 -16.59 -25.59 -15.37
C ILE A 206 -17.74 -24.57 -15.51
N LEU A 207 -18.95 -25.06 -15.73
CA LEU A 207 -20.16 -24.22 -15.82
C LEU A 207 -20.62 -23.75 -14.42
N GLU A 208 -20.66 -24.67 -13.46
CA GLU A 208 -21.11 -24.42 -12.08
C GLU A 208 -19.97 -23.90 -11.19
N VAL A 209 -19.46 -22.71 -11.52
CA VAL A 209 -18.28 -22.10 -10.86
C VAL A 209 -18.50 -21.94 -9.35
N PHE A 210 -19.70 -21.54 -8.93
CA PHE A 210 -20.03 -21.35 -7.50
C PHE A 210 -19.84 -22.64 -6.70
N SER A 211 -20.50 -23.72 -7.12
CA SER A 211 -20.39 -25.03 -6.46
C SER A 211 -18.97 -25.60 -6.51
N ALA A 212 -18.27 -25.38 -7.63
CA ALA A 212 -16.88 -25.82 -7.79
C ALA A 212 -15.93 -25.10 -6.81
N ALA A 213 -16.10 -23.79 -6.61
CA ALA A 213 -15.31 -23.01 -5.67
C ALA A 213 -15.52 -23.50 -4.22
N LEU A 214 -16.76 -23.78 -3.82
CA LEU A 214 -17.05 -24.33 -2.49
C LEU A 214 -16.41 -25.71 -2.28
N ASN A 215 -16.51 -26.60 -3.27
CA ASN A 215 -15.91 -27.93 -3.20
C ASN A 215 -14.38 -27.86 -3.16
N LEU A 216 -13.77 -26.95 -3.91
CA LEU A 216 -12.34 -26.71 -3.86
C LEU A 216 -11.90 -26.23 -2.47
N ALA A 217 -12.62 -25.27 -1.88
CA ALA A 217 -12.31 -24.78 -0.54
C ALA A 217 -12.37 -25.89 0.52
N LYS A 218 -13.37 -26.77 0.44
CA LYS A 218 -13.44 -27.98 1.30
C LYS A 218 -12.25 -28.91 1.07
N CYS A 219 -11.91 -29.17 -0.18
CA CYS A 219 -10.79 -30.03 -0.53
C CYS A 219 -9.46 -29.48 -0.02
N ILE A 220 -9.25 -28.16 -0.08
CA ILE A 220 -8.07 -27.49 0.47
C ILE A 220 -8.06 -27.66 1.99
N HIS A 221 -9.17 -27.36 2.67
CA HIS A 221 -9.28 -27.48 4.12
C HIS A 221 -9.00 -28.91 4.64
N GLU A 222 -9.40 -29.93 3.89
CA GLU A 222 -9.23 -31.33 4.30
C GLU A 222 -7.85 -31.90 3.99
N LYS A 223 -7.11 -31.35 3.01
CA LYS A 223 -5.91 -32.00 2.46
C LYS A 223 -4.63 -31.18 2.53
N GLU A 224 -4.76 -29.86 2.58
CA GLU A 224 -3.61 -28.95 2.61
C GLU A 224 -3.24 -28.60 4.06
N GLU A 225 -2.04 -28.05 4.24
CA GLU A 225 -1.55 -27.57 5.54
C GLU A 225 -2.35 -26.36 6.05
N ASP A 226 -2.16 -26.01 7.33
CA ASP A 226 -2.85 -24.89 7.96
C ASP A 226 -2.67 -23.57 7.18
N GLY A 227 -3.79 -22.91 6.86
CA GLY A 227 -3.82 -21.62 6.19
C GLY A 227 -5.25 -21.14 5.92
N ASP A 228 -5.43 -19.82 5.86
CA ASP A 228 -6.72 -19.20 5.52
C ASP A 228 -7.00 -19.29 4.02
N ILE A 229 -8.29 -19.44 3.65
CA ILE A 229 -8.74 -19.52 2.26
C ILE A 229 -9.53 -18.25 1.91
N LEU A 230 -9.09 -17.52 0.89
CA LEU A 230 -9.82 -16.39 0.30
C LEU A 230 -10.49 -16.82 -1.01
N ILE A 231 -11.82 -16.70 -1.08
CA ILE A 231 -12.62 -17.05 -2.25
C ILE A 231 -13.29 -15.79 -2.80
N PHE A 232 -13.24 -15.59 -4.12
CA PHE A 232 -13.90 -14.48 -4.78
C PHE A 232 -15.18 -14.95 -5.47
N PHE A 233 -16.30 -14.34 -5.10
CA PHE A 233 -17.59 -14.51 -5.77
C PHE A 233 -17.99 -13.25 -6.53
N SER A 234 -18.95 -13.39 -7.45
CA SER A 234 -19.37 -12.31 -8.33
C SER A 234 -20.34 -11.33 -7.67
N SER A 235 -21.00 -11.76 -6.59
CA SER A 235 -22.01 -10.94 -5.89
C SER A 235 -22.00 -11.15 -4.38
N ALA A 236 -22.53 -10.16 -3.66
CA ALA A 236 -22.74 -10.28 -2.22
C ALA A 236 -23.69 -11.43 -1.84
N ALA A 237 -24.72 -11.68 -2.68
CA ALA A 237 -25.65 -12.80 -2.48
C ALA A 237 -24.94 -14.16 -2.53
N GLU A 238 -24.01 -14.34 -3.48
CA GLU A 238 -23.17 -15.54 -3.53
C GLU A 238 -22.26 -15.65 -2.31
N CYS A 239 -21.67 -14.55 -1.83
CA CYS A 239 -20.88 -14.57 -0.59
C CYS A 239 -21.70 -15.01 0.62
N GLU A 240 -22.91 -14.47 0.79
CA GLU A 240 -23.83 -14.82 1.89
C GLU A 240 -24.25 -16.30 1.81
N GLU A 241 -24.58 -16.78 0.60
CA GLU A 241 -24.94 -18.17 0.37
C GLU A 241 -23.75 -19.10 0.67
N ALA A 242 -22.55 -18.76 0.18
CA ALA A 242 -21.32 -19.50 0.46
C ALA A 242 -21.02 -19.56 1.96
N TYR A 243 -21.15 -18.44 2.68
CA TYR A 243 -20.97 -18.37 4.13
C TYR A 243 -21.91 -19.34 4.86
N LEU A 244 -23.18 -19.39 4.47
CA LEU A 244 -24.16 -20.30 5.06
C LEU A 244 -23.83 -21.77 4.74
N LEU A 245 -23.44 -22.07 3.51
CA LEU A 245 -23.17 -23.44 3.05
C LEU A 245 -21.86 -24.00 3.63
N LEU A 246 -20.84 -23.18 3.81
CA LEU A 246 -19.58 -23.57 4.46
C LEU A 246 -19.76 -23.65 5.97
N GLY A 247 -20.35 -22.63 6.60
CA GLY A 247 -20.52 -22.58 8.06
C GLY A 247 -21.41 -23.69 8.64
N LYS A 248 -22.42 -24.18 7.89
CA LYS A 248 -23.34 -25.22 8.40
C LYS A 248 -22.82 -26.65 8.25
N ASN A 249 -21.93 -26.93 7.28
CA ASN A 249 -21.74 -28.31 6.81
C ASN A 249 -20.28 -28.80 6.77
N THR A 250 -19.29 -28.00 7.19
CA THR A 250 -17.87 -28.38 6.97
C THR A 250 -16.92 -28.14 8.13
N GLY A 251 -17.36 -27.56 9.25
CA GLY A 251 -16.47 -27.19 10.36
C GLY A 251 -15.53 -26.01 10.05
N LEU A 252 -15.66 -25.40 8.87
CA LEU A 252 -14.91 -24.20 8.48
C LEU A 252 -15.47 -22.97 9.22
N ALA A 253 -14.61 -22.23 9.88
CA ALA A 253 -14.93 -20.90 10.39
C ALA A 253 -14.91 -19.89 9.23
N ALA A 254 -16.05 -19.71 8.56
CA ALA A 254 -16.19 -18.70 7.51
C ALA A 254 -16.38 -17.30 8.12
N VAL A 255 -15.85 -16.27 7.47
CA VAL A 255 -16.02 -14.84 7.80
C VAL A 255 -16.33 -14.06 6.52
N LEU A 256 -17.22 -13.08 6.60
CA LEU A 256 -17.59 -12.16 5.51
C LEU A 256 -16.83 -10.84 5.61
#